data_AF-A0A1B6HF07-F1
#
_entry.id   AF-A0A1B6HF07-F1
#
_cell.length_a   1.000
_cell.length_b   1.000
_cell.length_c   1.000
_cell.angle_alpha   90.00
_cell.angle_beta   90.00
_cell.angle_gamma   90.00
#
_symmetry.space_group_name_H-M   'P 1'
#
loop_
_entity.id
_entity.type
_entity.pdbx_description
1 polymer ?
#
loop_
_entity_poly.entity_id
_entity_poly.type
_entity_poly.pdbx_seq_one_letter_code
_entity_poly.pdbx_strand_id
1 'polypeptide(L)'
;PTSIMSENCSVCNDIVPDEEDEYVLCSVNNCGLHFECAGIAEQTWTRMGQKRRCEWKCRRCSKSLSGNIQDLIQKVHEEYLLNIESTIKKQLITHTKLVKDEIVEQIFTSIFFWQSR
;
A
#
# COMPACT_ATOMS: atom_id res chain seq x y z
N PRO A 1 -0.59 25.35 40.92
CA PRO A 1 0.75 25.46 40.29
C PRO A 1 1.18 24.10 39.74
N THR A 2 0.67 23.74 38.56
CA THR A 2 1.09 22.53 37.85
C THR A 2 2.35 22.84 37.05
N SER A 3 3.46 22.30 37.52
CA SER A 3 4.77 22.31 36.85
C SER A 3 4.63 21.79 35.43
N ILE A 4 4.76 22.67 34.44
CA ILE A 4 4.78 22.32 33.02
C ILE A 4 6.10 21.59 32.79
N MET A 5 6.03 20.30 32.47
CA MET A 5 7.19 19.58 31.95
C MET A 5 7.40 20.12 30.53
N SER A 6 8.48 20.87 30.31
CA SER A 6 8.86 21.31 28.99
C SER A 6 9.08 20.09 28.10
N GLU A 7 8.20 19.90 27.11
CA GLU A 7 8.33 18.80 26.16
C GLU A 7 9.45 19.13 25.17
N ASN A 8 10.26 18.13 24.82
CA ASN A 8 11.27 18.28 23.78
C ASN A 8 10.65 17.97 22.42
N CYS A 9 11.04 18.73 21.41
CA CYS A 9 10.67 18.49 20.02
C CYS A 9 11.15 17.10 19.59
N SER A 10 10.23 16.26 19.11
CA SER A 10 10.53 14.87 18.73
C SER A 10 11.40 14.70 17.48
N VAL A 11 11.90 15.80 16.89
CA VAL A 11 12.78 15.81 15.70
C VAL A 11 14.16 16.35 16.04
N CYS A 12 14.27 17.56 16.60
CA CYS A 12 15.57 18.17 16.93
C CYS A 12 15.99 17.95 18.39
N ASN A 13 15.10 17.43 19.25
CA ASN A 13 15.28 17.29 20.70
C ASN A 13 15.48 18.60 21.47
N ASP A 14 15.31 19.76 20.84
CA ASP A 14 15.28 21.05 21.53
C ASP A 14 13.93 21.30 22.20
N ILE A 15 13.90 22.22 23.16
CA ILE A 15 12.70 22.57 23.93
C ILE A 15 11.63 23.18 22.98
N VAL A 16 10.39 22.68 23.05
CA VAL A 16 9.26 23.38 22.42
C VAL A 16 8.74 24.47 23.36
N PRO A 17 8.17 25.57 22.83
CA PRO A 17 7.55 26.59 23.65
C PRO A 17 6.42 26.01 24.53
N ASP A 18 6.22 26.59 25.71
CA ASP A 18 5.18 26.13 26.67
C ASP A 18 3.76 26.55 26.23
N GLU A 19 3.63 27.43 25.24
CA GLU A 19 2.34 27.90 24.72
C GLU A 19 1.81 26.97 23.63
N GLU A 20 0.62 26.39 23.84
CA GLU A 20 -0.02 25.39 22.94
C GLU A 20 -0.18 25.87 21.47
N ASP A 21 -0.16 27.18 21.23
CA ASP A 21 -0.29 27.78 19.90
C ASP A 21 1.04 28.04 19.18
N GLU A 22 2.18 27.88 19.87
CA GLU A 22 3.53 28.14 19.34
C GLU A 22 4.28 26.87 18.89
N TYR A 23 3.64 25.71 19.01
CA TYR A 23 4.14 24.45 18.48
C TYR A 23 3.00 23.63 17.88
N VAL A 24 3.34 22.52 17.22
CA VAL A 24 2.34 21.59 16.69
C VAL A 24 2.34 20.28 17.45
N LEU A 25 1.13 19.80 17.75
CA LEU A 25 0.91 18.54 18.44
C LEU A 25 0.26 17.53 17.50
N CYS A 26 0.85 16.35 17.39
CA CYS A 26 0.27 15.28 16.59
C CYS A 26 -0.86 14.56 17.33
N SER A 27 -2.03 14.46 16.71
CA SER A 27 -3.23 13.77 17.24
C SER A 27 -3.10 12.27 17.52
N VAL A 28 -2.01 11.61 17.10
CA VAL A 28 -1.87 10.14 17.13
C VAL A 28 -0.89 9.70 18.22
N ASN A 29 0.30 10.29 18.23
CA ASN A 29 1.37 9.95 19.18
C ASN A 29 1.65 11.08 20.18
N ASN A 30 0.84 12.15 20.15
CA ASN A 30 1.00 13.35 20.99
C ASN A 30 2.41 13.92 20.99
N CYS A 31 3.14 13.83 19.87
CA CYS A 31 4.47 14.42 19.78
C CYS A 31 4.39 15.93 19.53
N GLY A 32 5.05 16.71 20.40
CA GLY A 32 5.31 18.13 20.20
C GLY A 32 6.44 18.36 19.19
N LEU A 33 6.23 19.31 18.28
CA LEU A 33 7.17 19.66 17.23
C LEU A 33 7.16 21.16 16.97
N HIS A 34 8.32 21.77 16.71
CA HIS A 34 8.38 23.11 16.12
C HIS A 34 7.72 23.14 14.73
N PHE A 35 7.23 24.30 14.32
CA PHE A 35 6.67 24.52 12.98
C PHE A 35 7.62 24.05 11.87
N GLU A 36 8.89 24.42 11.98
CA GLU A 36 9.93 24.03 11.03
C GLU A 36 10.19 22.52 11.02
N CYS A 37 10.29 21.91 12.21
CA CYS A 37 10.49 20.47 12.38
C CYS A 37 9.32 19.64 11.82
N ALA A 38 8.10 20.16 11.94
CA ALA A 38 6.90 19.60 11.32
C ALA A 38 6.82 19.89 9.81
N GLY A 39 7.51 20.94 9.35
CA GLY A 39 7.49 21.44 7.99
C GLY A 39 6.15 22.06 7.61
N ILE A 40 5.58 22.83 8.54
CA ILE A 40 4.38 23.65 8.36
C ILE A 40 4.73 25.10 8.68
N ALA A 41 4.24 26.06 7.89
CA ALA A 41 4.43 27.46 8.20
C ALA A 41 3.55 27.87 9.39
N GLU A 42 4.09 28.62 10.33
CA GLU A 42 3.37 29.15 11.50
C GLU A 42 2.06 29.85 11.09
N GLN A 43 2.11 30.77 10.12
CA GLN A 43 0.90 31.44 9.60
C GLN A 43 -0.17 30.47 9.11
N THR A 44 0.24 29.32 8.57
CA THR A 44 -0.69 28.27 8.13
C THR A 44 -1.33 27.58 9.33
N TRP A 45 -0.54 27.28 10.37
CA TRP A 45 -1.03 26.72 11.63
C TRP A 45 -2.00 27.66 12.35
N THR A 46 -1.65 28.94 12.47
CA THR A 46 -2.52 29.96 13.08
C THR A 46 -3.84 30.08 12.33
N ARG A 47 -3.81 30.00 10.98
CA ARG A 47 -5.02 30.00 10.14
C ARG A 47 -5.80 28.69 10.19
N MET A 48 -5.19 27.59 10.60
CA MET A 48 -5.94 26.35 10.84
C MET A 48 -6.86 26.57 12.05
N GLY A 49 -8.16 26.39 11.85
CA GLY A 49 -9.10 26.37 12.97
C GLY A 49 -8.82 25.18 13.90
N GLN A 50 -9.27 25.29 15.16
CA GLN A 50 -9.01 24.31 16.22
C GLN A 50 -9.30 22.87 15.78
N LYS A 51 -10.42 22.62 15.09
CA LYS A 51 -10.78 21.29 14.58
C LYS A 51 -9.66 20.66 13.72
N ARG A 52 -9.07 21.43 12.80
CA ARG A 52 -7.99 20.93 11.92
C ARG A 52 -6.68 20.72 12.67
N ARG A 53 -6.41 21.54 13.70
CA ARG A 53 -5.23 21.35 14.57
C ARG A 53 -5.37 20.06 15.38
N CYS A 54 -6.55 19.80 15.96
CA CYS A 54 -6.84 18.55 16.68
C CYS A 54 -6.77 17.29 15.80
N GLU A 55 -6.96 17.42 14.50
CA GLU A 55 -6.87 16.32 13.54
C GLU A 55 -5.48 16.22 12.87
N TRP A 56 -4.57 17.15 13.17
CA TRP A 56 -3.27 17.21 12.51
C TRP A 56 -2.38 16.03 12.88
N LYS A 57 -1.58 15.57 11.91
CA LYS A 57 -0.71 14.39 12.04
C LYS A 57 0.70 14.75 11.61
N CYS A 58 1.69 14.38 12.43
CA CYS A 58 3.10 14.52 12.07
C CYS A 58 3.44 13.68 10.83
N ARG A 59 4.57 13.97 10.17
CA ARG A 59 5.00 13.25 8.95
C ARG A 59 5.11 11.74 9.11
N ARG A 60 5.38 11.23 10.33
CA ARG A 60 5.40 9.78 10.60
C ARG A 60 3.99 9.19 10.60
N CYS A 61 3.05 9.85 11.27
CA CYS A 61 1.65 9.42 11.40
C CYS A 61 0.77 9.81 10.20
N SER A 62 1.18 10.77 9.37
CA SER A 62 0.48 11.09 8.12
C SER A 62 0.81 10.10 7.01
N LYS A 63 2.06 9.61 6.97
CA LYS A 63 2.47 8.54 6.05
C LYS A 63 1.77 7.22 6.32
N SER A 64 1.37 6.93 7.56
CA SER A 64 0.61 5.72 7.89
C SER A 64 -0.84 5.72 7.36
N LEU A 65 -1.26 6.76 6.64
CA LEU A 65 -2.61 6.88 6.06
C LEU A 65 -2.63 7.18 4.55
N SER A 66 -1.49 7.15 3.87
CA SER A 66 -1.37 7.58 2.46
C SER A 66 -1.11 6.42 1.49
N GLY A 67 -2.06 5.48 1.46
CA GLY A 67 -2.05 4.34 0.55
C GLY A 67 -2.38 3.11 1.36
N ASN A 68 -3.67 2.76 1.40
CA ASN A 68 -4.16 1.53 2.01
C ASN A 68 -3.29 0.39 1.48
N ILE A 69 -2.33 -0.08 2.28
CA ILE A 69 -1.49 -1.23 1.93
C ILE A 69 -2.43 -2.41 1.60
N GLN A 70 -3.59 -2.48 2.25
CA GLN A 70 -4.68 -3.40 1.90
C GLN A 70 -5.19 -3.22 0.46
N ASP A 71 -5.44 -2.00 -0.01
CA ASP A 71 -5.90 -1.77 -1.40
C ASP A 71 -4.81 -2.13 -2.42
N LEU A 72 -3.54 -1.90 -2.07
CA LEU A 72 -2.41 -2.27 -2.92
C LEU A 72 -2.24 -3.79 -2.98
N ILE A 73 -2.30 -4.46 -1.82
CA ILE A 73 -2.29 -5.92 -1.70
C ILE A 73 -3.46 -6.52 -2.48
N GLN A 74 -4.66 -5.93 -2.37
CA GLN A 74 -5.84 -6.40 -3.06
C GLN A 74 -5.69 -6.29 -4.58
N LYS A 75 -5.17 -5.18 -5.10
CA LYS A 75 -4.91 -5.03 -6.55
C LYS A 75 -3.88 -6.03 -7.07
N VAL A 76 -2.78 -6.21 -6.34
CA VAL A 76 -1.76 -7.21 -6.73
C VAL A 76 -2.33 -8.63 -6.66
N HIS A 77 -3.19 -8.92 -5.69
CA HIS A 77 -3.86 -10.21 -5.57
C HIS A 77 -4.80 -10.46 -6.76
N GLU A 78 -5.63 -9.48 -7.12
CA GLU A 78 -6.54 -9.55 -8.27
C GLU A 78 -5.77 -9.77 -9.59
N GLU A 79 -4.67 -9.04 -9.79
CA GLU A 79 -3.80 -9.21 -10.96
C GLU A 79 -3.17 -10.61 -11.01
N TYR A 80 -2.69 -11.11 -9.86
CA TYR A 80 -2.10 -12.44 -9.76
C TYR A 80 -3.10 -13.56 -10.11
N LEU A 81 -4.34 -13.44 -9.64
CA LEU A 81 -5.41 -14.39 -9.96
C LEU A 81 -5.73 -14.41 -11.45
N LEU A 82 -5.83 -13.24 -12.10
CA LEU A 82 -6.06 -13.15 -13.54
C LEU A 82 -4.92 -13.78 -14.36
N ASN A 83 -3.68 -13.60 -13.90
CA ASN A 83 -2.52 -14.19 -14.58
C ASN A 83 -2.51 -15.73 -14.46
N ILE A 84 -2.86 -16.27 -13.29
CA ILE A 84 -3.01 -17.72 -13.09
C ILE A 84 -4.10 -18.26 -14.03
N GLU A 85 -5.28 -17.63 -14.06
CA GLU A 85 -6.39 -18.09 -14.90
C GLU A 85 -6.00 -18.10 -16.39
N SER A 86 -5.35 -17.03 -16.85
CA SER A 86 -4.85 -16.93 -18.23
C SER A 86 -3.85 -18.04 -18.56
N THR A 87 -2.93 -18.33 -17.63
CA THR A 87 -1.91 -19.37 -17.80
C THR A 87 -2.55 -20.77 -17.86
N ILE A 88 -3.48 -21.06 -16.96
CA ILE A 88 -4.21 -22.34 -16.92
C ILE A 88 -4.99 -22.53 -18.22
N LYS A 89 -5.72 -21.50 -18.69
CA LYS A 89 -6.47 -21.57 -19.96
C LYS A 89 -5.56 -21.87 -21.16
N LYS A 90 -4.40 -21.22 -21.23
CA LYS A 90 -3.42 -21.47 -22.31
C LYS A 90 -2.89 -22.91 -22.26
N GLN A 91 -2.53 -23.40 -21.07
CA GLN A 91 -2.04 -24.77 -20.90
C GLN A 91 -3.11 -25.79 -21.30
N LEU A 92 -4.36 -25.61 -20.88
CA LEU A 92 -5.48 -26.48 -21.26
C LEU A 92 -5.63 -26.56 -22.78
N ILE A 93 -5.67 -25.41 -23.47
CA ILE A 93 -5.79 -25.37 -24.94
C ILE A 93 -4.63 -26.12 -25.60
N THR A 94 -3.40 -25.90 -25.14
CA THR A 94 -2.22 -26.57 -25.69
C THR A 94 -2.28 -28.08 -25.47
N HIS A 95 -2.60 -28.53 -24.24
CA HIS A 95 -2.73 -29.95 -23.94
C HIS A 95 -3.85 -30.62 -24.73
N THR A 96 -5.01 -29.97 -24.87
CA THR A 96 -6.11 -30.51 -25.69
C THR A 96 -5.71 -30.68 -27.15
N LYS A 97 -4.95 -29.74 -27.73
CA LYS A 97 -4.45 -29.87 -29.10
C LYS A 97 -3.48 -31.04 -29.23
N LEU A 98 -2.50 -31.14 -28.34
CA LEU A 98 -1.51 -32.23 -28.36
C LEU A 98 -2.17 -33.60 -28.24
N VAL A 99 -3.12 -33.77 -27.31
CA VAL A 99 -3.85 -35.03 -27.15
C VAL A 99 -4.69 -35.34 -28.39
N LYS A 100 -5.34 -34.34 -29.00
CA LYS A 100 -6.09 -34.54 -30.23
C LYS A 100 -5.17 -35.00 -31.38
N ASP A 101 -4.04 -34.33 -31.55
CA ASP A 101 -3.09 -34.64 -32.62
C ASP A 101 -2.49 -36.05 -32.42
N GLU A 102 -2.16 -36.43 -31.19
CA GLU A 102 -1.65 -37.76 -30.84
C GLU A 102 -2.70 -38.87 -31.12
N ILE A 103 -3.97 -38.64 -30.77
CA ILE A 103 -5.06 -39.59 -31.08
C ILE A 103 -5.23 -39.72 -32.60
N VAL A 104 -5.17 -38.61 -33.34
CA VAL A 104 -5.29 -38.64 -34.80
C VAL A 104 -4.16 -39.47 -35.42
N GLU A 105 -2.91 -39.28 -35.00
CA GLU A 105 -1.76 -40.05 -35.47
C GLU A 105 -1.87 -41.55 -35.14
N GLN A 106 -2.31 -41.90 -33.93
CA GLN A 106 -2.54 -43.31 -33.56
C GLN A 106 -3.63 -43.97 -34.40
N ILE A 107 -4.70 -43.24 -34.74
CA ILE A 107 -5.76 -43.75 -35.61
C ILE A 107 -5.23 -43.92 -37.04
N PHE A 108 -4.52 -42.92 -37.58
CA PHE A 108 -3.96 -42.99 -38.93
C PHE A 108 -2.98 -44.16 -39.10
N THR A 109 -2.04 -44.32 -38.15
CA THR A 109 -1.07 -45.42 -38.16
C THR A 109 -1.76 -46.78 -38.08
N SER A 110 -2.80 -46.91 -37.24
CA SER A 110 -3.59 -48.14 -37.13
C SER A 110 -4.33 -48.47 -38.43
N ILE A 111 -4.99 -47.49 -39.08
CA ILE A 111 -5.71 -47.71 -40.35
C ILE A 111 -4.74 -48.11 -41.47
N PHE A 112 -3.61 -47.40 -41.59
CA PHE A 112 -2.63 -47.66 -42.64
C PHE A 112 -2.00 -49.05 -42.52
N PHE A 113 -1.74 -49.50 -41.28
CA PHE A 113 -1.25 -50.84 -41.00
C PHE A 113 -2.23 -51.94 -41.48
N TRP A 114 -3.55 -51.72 -41.32
CA TRP A 114 -4.56 -52.67 -41.77
C TRP A 114 -4.76 -52.69 -43.30
N GLN A 115 -4.54 -51.58 -44.00
CA GLN A 115 -4.65 -51.53 -45.46
C GLN A 115 -3.43 -52.11 -46.20
N SER A 116 -2.29 -52.22 -45.52
CA SER A 116 -1.03 -52.73 -46.09
C SER A 116 -0.87 -54.24 -45.97
N ARG A 117 -1.93 -54.95 -45.60
CA ARG A 117 -1.96 -56.40 -45.32
C ARG A 117 -2.97 -57.09 -46.21
#